data_AF-A0A927NR65-F1
#
_entry.id   AF-A0A927NR65-F1
#
_cell.length_a   1.000
_cell.length_b   1.000
_cell.length_c   1.000
_cell.angle_alpha   90.00
_cell.angle_beta   90.00
_cell.angle_gamma   90.00
#
_symmetry.space_group_name_H-M   'P 1'
#
loop_
_entity.id
_entity.type
_entity.pdbx_description
1 polymer ?
#
loop_
_entity_poly.entity_id
_entity_poly.type
_entity_poly.pdbx_seq_one_letter_code
_entity_poly.pdbx_strand_id
1 'polypeptide(L)'
;MTSVEIISLVVTAMGVCSFSAIFTILYRNYTASSIKDVVTGKADIDLIDECIYSSQKNIVTRREIIKTIRSAVFYAFLVVFVPVFIFSAISKFNGDVLMVGGRSVMVVASGSMSEKNPSNDYLQTYSLDNQFNTYDIIVLDKATSSSVIKKYDVIAFVNDKGVNVIHRVVGFDYSDGTLRYKTRGDSNNDYDSYKPSFDDVIGVYTNQKIDGLGIFIIFFQSYSGMVTIAALVYCLIMMDNLNKRIQKAQAERLEKLRDAIGFETLTSSKEFSTEFSERIYYKGYAYLFNDNGFVEKQEIEQGEFSKTPEDTMIKVVETNESRTSEEIIIQSDEVQK
;
A
#
# COMPACT_ATOMS: atom_id res chain seq x y z
N MET A 1 7.15 22.98 -18.19
CA MET A 1 6.96 21.61 -18.73
C MET A 1 7.50 21.55 -20.14
N THR A 2 8.33 20.56 -20.44
CA THR A 2 8.78 20.28 -21.80
C THR A 2 7.67 19.56 -22.59
N SER A 3 7.72 19.59 -23.93
CA SER A 3 6.76 18.84 -24.76
C SER A 3 6.76 17.34 -24.46
N VAL A 4 7.92 16.78 -24.11
CA VAL A 4 8.08 15.37 -23.72
C VAL A 4 7.35 15.08 -22.41
N GLU A 5 7.47 15.97 -21.42
CA GLU A 5 6.75 15.83 -20.14
C GLU A 5 5.23 15.90 -20.33
N ILE A 6 4.74 16.77 -21.22
CA ILE A 6 3.31 16.86 -21.54
C ILE A 6 2.82 15.57 -22.20
N ILE A 7 3.53 15.05 -23.19
CA ILE A 7 3.16 13.80 -23.85
C ILE A 7 3.19 12.64 -22.86
N SER A 8 4.25 12.53 -22.04
CA SER A 8 4.36 11.51 -20.99
C SER A 8 3.19 11.58 -20.02
N LEU A 9 2.82 12.78 -19.57
CA LEU A 9 1.68 12.99 -18.69
C LEU A 9 0.38 12.55 -19.33
N VAL A 10 0.09 12.95 -20.57
CA VAL A 10 -1.15 12.59 -21.27
C VAL A 10 -1.25 11.08 -21.46
N VAL A 11 -0.18 10.43 -21.94
CA VAL A 11 -0.14 8.98 -22.15
C VAL A 11 -0.29 8.23 -20.83
N THR A 12 0.40 8.68 -19.77
CA THR A 12 0.29 8.07 -18.43
C THR A 12 -1.13 8.22 -17.89
N ALA A 13 -1.72 9.41 -18.00
CA ALA A 13 -3.07 9.68 -17.53
C ALA A 13 -4.11 8.82 -18.26
N MET A 14 -4.00 8.70 -19.60
CA MET A 14 -4.87 7.82 -20.37
C MET A 14 -4.74 6.36 -19.91
N GLY A 15 -3.51 5.84 -19.82
CA GLY A 15 -3.27 4.45 -19.41
C GLY A 15 -3.78 4.15 -18.00
N VAL A 16 -3.45 5.00 -17.04
CA VAL A 16 -3.82 4.82 -15.62
C VAL A 16 -5.33 4.98 -15.41
N CYS A 17 -5.97 5.95 -16.06
CA CYS A 17 -7.42 6.11 -15.97
C CYS A 17 -8.18 4.94 -16.62
N SER A 18 -7.73 4.47 -17.80
CA SER A 18 -8.32 3.29 -18.45
C SER A 18 -8.15 2.04 -17.60
N PHE A 19 -6.96 1.82 -17.02
CA PHE A 19 -6.71 0.70 -16.11
C PHE A 19 -7.63 0.78 -14.88
N SER A 20 -7.73 1.96 -14.26
CA SER A 20 -8.58 2.18 -13.08
C SER A 20 -10.06 1.94 -13.39
N ALA A 21 -10.53 2.34 -14.57
CA ALA A 21 -11.90 2.11 -15.02
C ALA A 21 -12.19 0.61 -15.22
N ILE A 22 -11.31 -0.10 -15.93
CA ILE A 22 -11.43 -1.56 -16.13
C ILE A 22 -11.41 -2.28 -14.79
N PHE A 23 -10.44 -1.94 -13.93
CA PHE A 23 -10.33 -2.51 -12.59
C PHE A 23 -11.59 -2.29 -11.77
N THR A 24 -12.18 -1.09 -11.84
CA THR A 24 -13.45 -0.76 -11.16
C THR A 24 -14.60 -1.61 -11.68
N ILE A 25 -14.73 -1.79 -13.01
CA ILE A 25 -15.79 -2.62 -13.60
C ILE A 25 -15.64 -4.08 -13.16
N LEU A 26 -14.43 -4.62 -13.25
CA LEU A 26 -14.14 -6.00 -12.83
C LEU A 26 -14.45 -6.22 -11.35
N TYR A 27 -13.98 -5.31 -10.47
CA TYR A 27 -14.19 -5.44 -9.03
C TYR A 27 -15.67 -5.25 -8.64
N ARG A 28 -16.40 -4.38 -9.35
CA ARG A 28 -17.84 -4.21 -9.16
C ARG A 28 -18.62 -5.47 -9.58
N ASN A 29 -18.25 -6.09 -10.70
CA ASN A 29 -18.86 -7.33 -11.15
C ASN A 29 -18.57 -8.49 -10.19
N TYR A 30 -17.32 -8.59 -9.72
CA TYR A 30 -16.94 -9.52 -8.66
C TYR A 30 -17.81 -9.32 -7.41
N THR A 31 -17.93 -8.08 -6.93
CA THR A 31 -18.73 -7.73 -5.76
C THR A 31 -20.21 -8.10 -5.94
N ALA A 32 -20.79 -7.82 -7.11
CA ALA A 32 -22.17 -8.17 -7.40
C ALA A 32 -22.37 -9.71 -7.43
N SER A 33 -21.43 -10.45 -8.00
CA SER A 33 -21.46 -11.92 -8.00
C SER A 33 -21.37 -12.47 -6.57
N SER A 34 -20.41 -11.99 -5.78
CA SER A 34 -20.25 -12.44 -4.39
C SER A 34 -21.48 -12.14 -3.54
N ILE A 35 -22.08 -10.95 -3.68
CA ILE A 35 -23.33 -10.63 -2.98
C ILE A 35 -24.46 -11.56 -3.44
N LYS A 36 -24.58 -11.83 -4.76
CA LYS A 36 -25.57 -12.77 -5.28
C LYS A 36 -25.39 -14.17 -4.70
N ASP A 37 -24.16 -14.68 -4.63
CA ASP A 37 -23.89 -16.01 -4.09
C ASP A 37 -24.23 -16.10 -2.59
N VAL A 38 -24.01 -15.00 -1.84
CA VAL A 38 -24.43 -14.88 -0.43
C VAL A 38 -25.95 -14.84 -0.30
N VAL A 39 -26.63 -13.98 -1.07
CA VAL A 39 -28.09 -13.77 -0.96
C VAL A 39 -28.88 -14.99 -1.42
N THR A 40 -28.43 -15.67 -2.47
CA THR A 40 -29.03 -16.92 -2.98
C THR A 40 -28.69 -18.14 -2.11
N GLY A 41 -27.87 -17.95 -1.08
CA GLY A 41 -27.46 -19.01 -0.15
C GLY A 41 -26.43 -19.99 -0.69
N LYS A 42 -25.87 -19.77 -1.89
CA LYS A 42 -24.79 -20.60 -2.42
C LYS A 42 -23.55 -20.59 -1.52
N ALA A 43 -23.29 -19.45 -0.88
CA ALA A 43 -22.19 -19.29 0.07
C ALA A 43 -22.54 -19.74 1.50
N ASP A 44 -23.74 -20.28 1.77
CA ASP A 44 -24.17 -20.56 3.14
C ASP A 44 -23.30 -21.60 3.84
N ILE A 45 -22.86 -22.65 3.12
CA ILE A 45 -21.95 -23.66 3.70
C ILE A 45 -20.61 -23.03 4.06
N ASP A 46 -20.04 -22.20 3.18
CA ASP A 46 -18.80 -21.49 3.47
C ASP A 46 -18.97 -20.54 4.65
N LEU A 47 -20.10 -19.83 4.76
CA LEU A 47 -20.41 -18.92 5.87
C LEU A 47 -20.62 -19.66 7.20
N ILE A 48 -21.30 -20.81 7.17
CA ILE A 48 -21.52 -21.66 8.35
C ILE A 48 -20.19 -22.24 8.81
N ASP A 49 -19.40 -22.82 7.91
CA ASP A 49 -18.06 -23.29 8.20
C ASP A 49 -17.21 -22.15 8.78
N GLU A 50 -17.20 -20.99 8.13
CA GLU A 50 -16.49 -19.81 8.58
C GLU A 50 -16.89 -19.44 10.02
N CYS A 51 -18.19 -19.47 10.34
CA CYS A 51 -18.73 -19.17 11.65
C CYS A 51 -18.36 -20.24 12.69
N ILE A 52 -18.53 -21.53 12.38
CA ILE A 52 -18.20 -22.67 13.25
C ILE A 52 -16.70 -22.71 13.52
N TYR A 53 -15.85 -22.63 12.50
CA TYR A 53 -14.40 -22.54 12.68
C TYR A 53 -14.00 -21.26 13.44
N SER A 54 -14.71 -20.15 13.25
CA SER A 54 -14.53 -18.93 14.06
C SER A 54 -15.16 -18.98 15.46
N SER A 55 -15.70 -20.11 15.91
CA SER A 55 -16.10 -20.31 17.31
C SER A 55 -15.02 -21.09 18.08
N GLN A 56 -14.13 -21.81 17.38
CA GLN A 56 -12.99 -22.51 17.98
C GLN A 56 -11.87 -21.53 18.34
N LYS A 57 -11.64 -21.34 19.64
CA LYS A 57 -10.73 -20.34 20.27
C LYS A 57 -9.35 -20.16 19.58
N ASN A 58 -8.75 -21.24 19.06
CA ASN A 58 -7.43 -21.21 18.43
C ASN A 58 -7.42 -20.62 17.01
N ILE A 59 -8.50 -20.80 16.24
CA ILE A 59 -8.62 -20.32 14.85
C ILE A 59 -9.04 -18.85 14.83
N VAL A 60 -9.94 -18.45 15.73
CA VAL A 60 -10.35 -17.04 15.95
C VAL A 60 -9.16 -16.16 16.21
N THR A 61 -8.31 -16.58 17.15
CA THR A 61 -7.12 -15.82 17.53
C THR A 61 -6.20 -15.59 16.33
N ARG A 62 -5.98 -16.61 15.48
CA ARG A 62 -5.14 -16.47 14.27
C ARG A 62 -5.77 -15.56 13.21
N ARG A 63 -7.08 -15.63 13.00
CA ARG A 63 -7.78 -14.81 12.00
C ARG A 63 -7.88 -13.35 12.41
N GLU A 64 -8.23 -13.07 13.65
CA GLU A 64 -8.27 -11.70 14.19
C GLU A 64 -6.87 -11.08 14.15
N ILE A 65 -5.83 -11.85 14.48
CA ILE A 65 -4.44 -11.43 14.28
C ILE A 65 -4.17 -11.11 12.79
N ILE A 66 -4.54 -11.97 11.84
CA ILE A 66 -4.31 -11.72 10.40
C ILE A 66 -5.10 -10.50 9.91
N LYS A 67 -6.35 -10.32 10.34
CA LYS A 67 -7.20 -9.18 9.97
C LYS A 67 -6.61 -7.87 10.49
N THR A 68 -6.20 -7.86 11.76
CA THR A 68 -5.53 -6.72 12.38
C THR A 68 -4.18 -6.46 11.74
N ILE A 69 -3.36 -7.49 11.45
CA ILE A 69 -2.09 -7.33 10.73
C ILE A 69 -2.32 -6.76 9.33
N ARG A 70 -3.26 -7.29 8.54
CA ARG A 70 -3.55 -6.79 7.19
C ARG A 70 -3.96 -5.33 7.21
N SER A 71 -4.86 -4.97 8.14
CA SER A 71 -5.31 -3.59 8.31
C SER A 71 -4.18 -2.69 8.82
N ALA A 72 -3.39 -3.14 9.78
CA ALA A 72 -2.25 -2.40 10.31
C ALA A 72 -1.18 -2.16 9.24
N VAL A 73 -0.86 -3.16 8.42
CA VAL A 73 0.08 -3.04 7.29
C VAL A 73 -0.45 -2.05 6.26
N PHE A 74 -1.74 -2.10 5.94
CA PHE A 74 -2.37 -1.15 5.02
C PHE A 74 -2.28 0.29 5.53
N TYR A 75 -2.64 0.52 6.80
CA TYR A 75 -2.55 1.85 7.39
C TYR A 75 -1.11 2.31 7.59
N ALA A 76 -0.19 1.41 7.94
CA ALA A 76 1.24 1.72 8.03
C ALA A 76 1.80 2.14 6.66
N PHE A 77 1.42 1.44 5.58
CA PHE A 77 1.75 1.84 4.22
C PHE A 77 1.22 3.24 3.92
N LEU A 78 -0.04 3.52 4.24
CA LEU A 78 -0.66 4.83 4.01
C LEU A 78 0.05 5.95 4.81
N VAL A 79 0.39 5.70 6.07
CA VAL A 79 1.12 6.62 6.94
C VAL A 79 2.54 6.91 6.44
N VAL A 80 3.18 6.00 5.70
CA VAL A 80 4.49 6.25 5.08
C VAL A 80 4.36 6.94 3.74
N PHE A 81 3.48 6.44 2.86
CA PHE A 81 3.39 6.92 1.48
C PHE A 81 2.72 8.29 1.35
N VAL A 82 1.72 8.60 2.20
CA VAL A 82 1.03 9.90 2.11
C VAL A 82 1.96 11.06 2.48
N PRO A 83 2.75 11.03 3.57
CA PRO A 83 3.73 12.07 3.86
C PRO A 83 4.81 12.19 2.78
N VAL A 84 5.29 11.07 2.23
CA VAL A 84 6.26 11.09 1.11
C VAL A 84 5.64 11.75 -0.12
N PHE A 85 4.39 11.46 -0.43
CA PHE A 85 3.66 12.09 -1.52
C PHE A 85 3.46 13.60 -1.29
N ILE A 86 3.04 14.00 -0.09
CA ILE A 86 2.87 15.41 0.28
C ILE A 86 4.21 16.15 0.21
N PHE A 87 5.26 15.57 0.80
CA PHE A 87 6.64 16.07 0.72
C PHE A 87 7.07 16.26 -0.73
N SER A 88 6.82 15.27 -1.57
CA SER A 88 7.16 15.28 -2.98
C SER A 88 6.41 16.37 -3.74
N ALA A 89 5.11 16.52 -3.50
CA ALA A 89 4.30 17.58 -4.11
C ALA A 89 4.82 18.97 -3.71
N ILE A 90 5.07 19.20 -2.42
CA ILE A 90 5.62 20.47 -1.91
C ILE A 90 7.01 20.75 -2.49
N SER A 91 7.89 19.74 -2.51
CA SER A 91 9.25 19.86 -3.04
C SER A 91 9.23 20.22 -4.52
N LYS A 92 8.28 19.66 -5.30
CA LYS A 92 8.12 20.01 -6.71
C LYS A 92 7.77 21.48 -6.91
N PHE A 93 6.89 22.04 -6.08
CA PHE A 93 6.54 23.46 -6.13
C PHE A 93 7.69 24.40 -5.71
N ASN A 94 8.66 23.89 -4.95
CA ASN A 94 9.82 24.65 -4.46
C ASN A 94 11.10 24.45 -5.29
N GLY A 95 10.99 24.00 -6.54
CA GLY A 95 12.16 23.87 -7.44
C GLY A 95 13.03 22.65 -7.17
N ASP A 96 12.42 21.52 -6.81
CA ASP A 96 13.06 20.20 -6.60
C ASP A 96 14.07 20.17 -5.42
N VAL A 97 13.94 21.14 -4.50
CA VAL A 97 14.73 21.24 -3.27
C VAL A 97 13.80 21.42 -2.08
N LEU A 98 14.05 20.71 -0.98
CA LEU A 98 13.42 21.00 0.30
C LEU A 98 14.46 21.40 1.34
N MET A 99 14.27 22.56 1.95
CA MET A 99 15.09 23.09 3.05
C MET A 99 14.34 22.91 4.37
N VAL A 100 14.92 22.18 5.32
CA VAL A 100 14.36 21.97 6.66
C VAL A 100 15.47 22.16 7.70
N GLY A 101 15.33 23.15 8.58
CA GLY A 101 16.25 23.35 9.70
C GLY A 101 17.70 23.69 9.31
N GLY A 102 17.91 24.36 8.16
CA GLY A 102 19.26 24.71 7.67
C GLY A 102 19.97 23.58 6.91
N ARG A 103 19.33 22.41 6.80
CA ARG A 103 19.75 21.31 5.93
C ARG A 103 18.79 21.18 4.76
N SER A 104 19.30 20.65 3.66
CA SER A 104 18.50 20.31 2.50
C SER A 104 18.82 18.91 2.03
N VAL A 105 17.79 18.29 1.46
CA VAL A 105 17.91 17.00 0.81
C VAL A 105 17.67 17.24 -0.68
N MET A 106 18.58 16.74 -1.50
CA MET A 106 18.50 16.82 -2.97
C MET A 106 18.69 15.43 -3.56
N VAL A 107 17.92 15.13 -4.60
CA VAL A 107 18.11 13.90 -5.37
C VAL A 107 19.04 14.20 -6.54
N VAL A 108 20.03 13.32 -6.74
CA VAL A 108 21.00 13.44 -7.81
C VAL A 108 20.34 13.04 -9.14
N ALA A 109 20.21 14.00 -10.06
CA ALA A 109 19.54 13.77 -11.34
C ALA A 109 20.47 13.28 -12.48
N SER A 110 21.79 13.43 -12.32
CA SER A 110 22.79 13.11 -13.36
C SER A 110 23.99 12.35 -12.79
N GLY A 111 24.71 11.64 -13.67
CA GLY A 111 25.95 10.93 -13.34
C GLY A 111 27.21 11.81 -13.42
N SER A 112 27.11 13.14 -13.39
CA SER A 112 28.29 14.01 -13.54
C SER A 112 29.23 13.98 -12.33
N MET A 113 28.79 13.40 -11.22
CA MET A 113 29.55 13.22 -9.97
C MET A 113 29.78 11.75 -9.59
N SER A 114 29.47 10.80 -10.47
CA SER A 114 29.49 9.36 -10.16
C SER A 114 30.87 8.71 -10.24
N GLU A 115 31.77 9.25 -11.05
CA GLU A 115 33.07 8.66 -11.35
C GLU A 115 34.20 9.67 -11.20
N LYS A 116 35.41 9.18 -10.97
CA LYS A 116 36.63 10.00 -10.97
C LYS A 116 37.21 10.04 -12.39
N ASN A 117 36.90 11.09 -13.13
CA ASN A 117 37.46 11.28 -14.46
C ASN A 117 38.99 11.44 -14.39
N PRO A 118 39.79 10.77 -15.25
CA PRO A 118 41.24 10.93 -15.28
C PRO A 118 41.72 12.36 -15.48
N SER A 119 40.95 13.22 -16.15
CA SER A 119 41.28 14.63 -16.32
C SER A 119 41.12 15.47 -15.03
N ASN A 120 40.81 14.84 -13.89
CA ASN A 120 40.64 15.44 -12.57
C ASN A 120 41.68 14.89 -11.58
N ASP A 121 42.98 15.06 -11.84
CA ASP A 121 44.08 14.51 -11.02
C ASP A 121 43.99 14.86 -9.52
N TYR A 122 43.38 16.00 -9.19
CA TYR A 122 43.15 16.42 -7.80
C TYR A 122 42.26 15.44 -7.02
N LEU A 123 41.37 14.67 -7.67
CA LEU A 123 40.53 13.67 -7.00
C LEU A 123 41.34 12.50 -6.45
N GLN A 124 42.44 12.14 -7.12
CA GLN A 124 43.38 11.12 -6.64
C GLN A 124 44.41 11.72 -5.68
N THR A 125 44.98 12.88 -6.06
CA THR A 125 46.04 13.56 -5.28
C THR A 125 45.59 13.92 -3.86
N TYR A 126 44.33 14.33 -3.70
CA TYR A 126 43.76 14.72 -2.40
C TYR A 126 42.80 13.68 -1.81
N SER A 127 42.76 12.45 -2.37
CA SER A 127 41.90 11.35 -1.89
C SER A 127 40.43 11.75 -1.70
N LEU A 128 39.84 12.39 -2.70
CA LEU A 128 38.47 12.88 -2.67
C LEU A 128 37.50 11.78 -3.14
N ASP A 129 37.17 10.84 -2.28
CA ASP A 129 36.35 9.62 -2.56
C ASP A 129 34.84 9.79 -2.28
N ASN A 130 34.32 10.99 -2.38
CA ASN A 130 32.93 11.32 -2.04
C ASN A 130 32.00 11.43 -3.28
N GLN A 131 32.20 10.56 -4.27
CA GLN A 131 31.35 10.46 -5.46
C GLN A 131 30.00 9.79 -5.14
N PHE A 132 28.98 10.13 -5.91
CA PHE A 132 27.63 9.60 -5.75
C PHE A 132 26.94 9.42 -7.10
N ASN A 133 26.06 8.43 -7.15
CA ASN A 133 25.41 8.01 -8.38
C ASN A 133 24.13 8.79 -8.65
N THR A 134 23.66 8.72 -9.90
CA THR A 134 22.30 9.13 -10.25
C THR A 134 21.30 8.41 -9.33
N TYR A 135 20.29 9.14 -8.87
CA TYR A 135 19.26 8.69 -7.92
C TYR A 135 19.72 8.49 -6.47
N ASP A 136 20.97 8.80 -6.13
CA ASP A 136 21.35 8.95 -4.73
C ASP A 136 20.66 10.19 -4.14
N ILE A 137 20.33 10.10 -2.85
CA ILE A 137 19.84 11.22 -2.06
C ILE A 137 21.02 11.79 -1.30
N ILE A 138 21.29 13.08 -1.45
CA ILE A 138 22.40 13.75 -0.76
C ILE A 138 21.89 14.78 0.25
N VAL A 139 22.66 14.98 1.32
CA VAL A 139 22.40 15.99 2.33
C VAL A 139 23.33 17.19 2.14
N LEU A 140 22.73 18.37 2.04
CA LEU A 140 23.38 19.66 1.86
C LEU A 140 23.20 20.52 3.12
N ASP A 141 24.27 21.15 3.60
CA ASP A 141 24.17 22.21 4.60
C ASP A 141 24.05 23.57 3.89
N LYS A 142 23.11 24.40 4.35
CA LYS A 142 22.93 25.74 3.77
C LYS A 142 24.19 26.58 4.01
N ALA A 143 24.76 27.11 2.93
CA ALA A 143 25.90 28.00 3.03
C ALA A 143 25.47 29.33 3.67
N THR A 144 26.04 29.68 4.82
CA THR A 144 25.68 30.91 5.56
C THR A 144 26.54 32.11 5.16
N SER A 145 27.73 31.88 4.61
CA SER A 145 28.57 32.91 4.02
C SER A 145 29.51 32.30 2.97
N SER A 146 30.03 33.13 2.06
CA SER A 146 30.98 32.71 1.03
C SER A 146 32.29 32.13 1.60
N SER A 147 32.67 32.54 2.81
CA SER A 147 33.88 32.06 3.49
C SER A 147 33.83 30.59 3.90
N VAL A 148 32.64 29.99 3.92
CA VAL A 148 32.44 28.57 4.28
C VAL A 148 32.85 27.65 3.13
N ILE A 149 32.72 28.11 1.88
CA ILE A 149 32.96 27.30 0.68
C ILE A 149 34.45 27.30 0.34
N LYS A 150 35.06 26.12 0.38
CA LYS A 150 36.49 25.92 0.13
C LYS A 150 36.73 25.24 -1.20
N LYS A 151 37.98 25.32 -1.65
CA LYS A 151 38.44 24.55 -2.80
C LYS A 151 38.25 23.06 -2.50
N TYR A 152 37.71 22.35 -3.47
CA TYR A 152 37.35 20.93 -3.46
C TYR A 152 36.07 20.53 -2.71
N ASP A 153 35.34 21.50 -2.15
CA ASP A 153 33.98 21.23 -1.67
C ASP A 153 33.05 20.93 -2.85
N VAL A 154 32.07 20.06 -2.62
CA VAL A 154 30.99 19.79 -3.57
C VAL A 154 29.82 20.69 -3.19
N ILE A 155 29.35 21.50 -4.12
CA ILE A 155 28.26 22.45 -3.90
C ILE A 155 27.11 22.15 -4.84
N ALA A 156 25.89 22.36 -4.35
CA ALA A 156 24.70 22.43 -5.18
C ALA A 156 24.37 23.91 -5.45
N PHE A 157 24.06 24.26 -6.69
CA PHE A 157 23.74 25.63 -7.09
C PHE A 157 22.73 25.64 -8.25
N VAL A 158 22.09 26.77 -8.47
CA VAL A 158 21.22 27.01 -9.62
C VAL A 158 22.05 27.65 -10.73
N ASN A 159 22.01 27.09 -11.94
CA ASN A 159 22.71 27.70 -13.08
C ASN A 159 21.89 28.83 -13.75
N ASP A 160 22.48 29.46 -14.77
CA ASP A 160 21.85 30.50 -15.60
C ASP A 160 20.54 30.06 -16.28
N LYS A 161 20.29 28.75 -16.38
CA LYS A 161 19.07 28.17 -16.96
C LYS A 161 18.03 27.79 -15.90
N GLY A 162 18.27 28.09 -14.63
CA GLY A 162 17.38 27.71 -13.53
C GLY A 162 17.43 26.23 -13.18
N VAL A 163 18.48 25.51 -13.59
CA VAL A 163 18.65 24.07 -13.32
C VAL A 163 19.59 23.89 -12.14
N ASN A 164 19.19 23.01 -11.21
CA ASN A 164 20.03 22.61 -10.08
C ASN A 164 21.20 21.74 -10.59
N VAL A 165 22.42 22.15 -10.27
CA VAL A 165 23.67 21.46 -10.62
C VAL A 165 24.44 21.19 -9.34
N ILE A 166 25.04 20.00 -9.23
CA ILE A 166 25.87 19.61 -8.09
C ILE A 166 27.26 19.29 -8.61
N HIS A 167 28.24 20.13 -8.37
CA HIS A 167 29.61 19.94 -8.85
C HIS A 167 30.65 20.41 -7.84
N ARG A 168 31.91 20.03 -8.06
CA ARG A 168 33.01 20.36 -7.16
C ARG A 168 33.65 21.70 -7.50
N VAL A 169 33.95 22.49 -6.47
CA VAL A 169 34.70 23.73 -6.61
C VAL A 169 36.18 23.42 -6.87
N VAL A 170 36.67 23.82 -8.04
CA VAL A 170 38.07 23.60 -8.44
C VAL A 170 38.89 24.89 -8.43
N GLY A 171 38.23 26.04 -8.28
CA GLY A 171 38.89 27.32 -8.10
C GLY A 171 37.91 28.46 -7.86
N PHE A 172 38.47 29.66 -7.75
CA PHE A 172 37.72 30.89 -7.53
C PHE A 172 38.05 31.87 -8.65
N ASP A 173 37.06 32.66 -9.04
CA ASP A 173 37.18 33.75 -10.00
C ASP A 173 36.70 35.04 -9.36
N TYR A 174 37.49 36.10 -9.48
CA TYR A 174 37.14 37.43 -9.00
C TYR A 174 36.96 38.30 -10.23
N SER A 175 35.74 38.32 -10.77
CA SER A 175 35.35 39.18 -11.89
C SER A 175 34.32 40.19 -11.38
N ASP A 176 34.46 41.46 -11.78
CA ASP A 176 33.51 42.54 -11.49
C ASP A 176 33.20 42.74 -9.98
N GLY A 177 34.18 42.51 -9.12
CA GLY A 177 34.04 42.69 -7.66
C GLY A 177 33.22 41.60 -6.95
N THR A 178 32.78 40.57 -7.68
CA THR A 178 31.97 39.47 -7.12
C THR A 178 32.77 38.16 -7.15
N LEU A 179 32.82 37.45 -6.03
CA LEU A 179 33.40 36.11 -5.96
C LEU A 179 32.50 35.13 -6.71
N ARG A 180 33.08 34.42 -7.67
CA ARG A 180 32.44 33.32 -8.40
C ARG A 180 33.24 32.04 -8.25
N TYR A 181 32.54 30.91 -8.25
CA TYR A 181 33.17 29.60 -8.11
C TYR A 181 33.39 28.98 -9.49
N LYS A 182 34.60 28.48 -9.74
CA LYS A 182 34.86 27.61 -10.89
C LYS A 182 34.52 26.19 -10.46
N THR A 183 33.52 25.59 -11.08
CA THR A 183 33.03 24.25 -10.73
C THR A 183 33.28 23.26 -11.86
N ARG A 184 33.34 21.98 -11.50
CA ARG A 184 33.48 20.87 -12.43
C ARG A 184 32.87 19.59 -11.85
N GLY A 185 32.15 18.84 -12.67
CA GLY A 185 31.70 17.49 -12.31
C GLY A 185 32.87 16.52 -12.22
N ASP A 186 32.89 15.65 -11.22
CA ASP A 186 33.97 14.69 -11.01
C ASP A 186 34.10 13.72 -12.19
N SER A 187 32.98 13.36 -12.85
CA SER A 187 32.94 12.53 -14.06
C SER A 187 33.25 13.29 -15.35
N ASN A 188 33.25 14.63 -15.31
CA ASN A 188 33.39 15.47 -16.49
C ASN A 188 34.86 15.76 -16.82
N ASN A 189 35.17 15.92 -18.11
CA ASN A 189 36.52 16.23 -18.61
C ASN A 189 36.83 17.74 -18.72
N ASP A 190 35.81 18.61 -18.59
CA ASP A 190 35.95 20.06 -18.70
C ASP A 190 35.19 20.79 -17.58
N TYR A 191 35.52 22.06 -17.38
CA TYR A 191 34.89 22.95 -16.40
C TYR A 191 33.48 23.34 -16.84
N ASP A 192 32.65 23.71 -15.86
CA ASP A 192 31.35 24.28 -16.16
C ASP A 192 31.50 25.67 -16.79
N SER A 193 30.74 25.92 -17.87
CA SER A 193 30.72 27.24 -18.52
C SER A 193 30.16 28.32 -17.60
N TYR A 194 29.18 27.96 -16.76
CA TYR A 194 28.58 28.85 -15.79
C TYR A 194 29.36 28.81 -14.47
N LYS A 195 29.70 29.99 -13.94
CA LYS A 195 30.42 30.17 -12.67
C LYS A 195 29.45 30.75 -11.64
N PRO A 196 28.89 29.96 -10.71
CA PRO A 196 27.91 30.44 -9.74
C PRO A 196 28.53 31.48 -8.81
N SER A 197 27.73 32.48 -8.45
CA SER A 197 27.99 33.37 -7.32
C SER A 197 27.55 32.72 -6.01
N PHE A 198 27.79 33.37 -4.87
CA PHE A 198 27.32 32.87 -3.58
C PHE A 198 25.78 32.77 -3.50
N ASP A 199 25.06 33.70 -4.12
CA ASP A 199 23.60 33.75 -4.10
C ASP A 199 22.97 32.60 -4.88
N ASP A 200 23.71 32.03 -5.84
CA ASP A 200 23.27 30.88 -6.64
C ASP A 200 23.45 29.55 -5.88
N VAL A 201 24.22 29.54 -4.78
CA VAL A 201 24.53 28.33 -4.01
C VAL A 201 23.36 27.94 -3.12
N ILE A 202 22.86 26.72 -3.33
CA ILE A 202 21.82 26.09 -2.54
C ILE A 202 22.42 25.54 -1.22
N GLY A 203 23.56 24.88 -1.30
CA GLY A 203 24.24 24.33 -0.13
C GLY A 203 25.51 23.53 -0.45
N VAL A 204 26.23 23.15 0.60
CA VAL A 204 27.47 22.37 0.55
C VAL A 204 27.20 20.92 0.93
N TYR A 205 27.72 19.98 0.16
CA TYR A 205 27.56 18.56 0.42
C TYR A 205 28.26 18.12 1.70
N THR A 206 27.52 17.40 2.55
CA THR A 206 27.96 16.99 3.90
C THR A 206 28.67 15.63 3.95
N ASN A 207 28.94 15.02 2.79
CA ASN A 207 29.42 13.62 2.66
C ASN A 207 28.43 12.56 3.17
N GLN A 208 27.16 12.93 3.39
CA GLN A 208 26.10 12.00 3.76
C GLN A 208 25.19 11.74 2.56
N LYS A 209 24.96 10.47 2.25
CA LYS A 209 24.06 10.05 1.18
C LYS A 209 23.26 8.81 1.54
N ILE A 210 22.18 8.59 0.80
CA ILE A 210 21.38 7.38 0.81
C ILE A 210 21.30 6.88 -0.63
N ASP A 211 21.77 5.66 -0.86
CA ASP A 211 21.96 5.15 -2.21
C ASP A 211 20.63 4.71 -2.87
N GLY A 212 20.42 5.13 -4.11
CA GLY A 212 19.37 4.63 -5.01
C GLY A 212 17.90 4.91 -4.65
N LEU A 213 17.57 5.38 -3.44
CA LEU A 213 16.18 5.66 -3.04
C LEU A 213 15.58 6.91 -3.69
N GLY A 214 16.42 7.77 -4.27
CA GLY A 214 15.99 9.01 -4.91
C GLY A 214 15.14 8.80 -6.16
N ILE A 215 15.21 7.63 -6.78
CA ILE A 215 14.37 7.30 -7.95
C ILE A 215 12.88 7.36 -7.62
N PHE A 216 12.49 6.90 -6.43
CA PHE A 216 11.10 6.97 -5.97
C PHE A 216 10.66 8.41 -5.73
N ILE A 217 11.55 9.25 -5.18
CA ILE A 217 11.27 10.67 -4.94
C ILE A 217 11.08 11.39 -6.27
N ILE A 218 11.97 11.22 -7.24
CA ILE A 218 11.84 11.81 -8.58
C ILE A 218 10.55 11.33 -9.26
N PHE A 219 10.23 10.04 -9.15
CA PHE A 219 8.96 9.52 -9.66
C PHE A 219 7.76 10.22 -9.03
N PHE A 220 7.72 10.34 -7.69
CA PHE A 220 6.63 11.03 -6.99
C PHE A 220 6.58 12.54 -7.30
N GLN A 221 7.70 13.16 -7.67
CA GLN A 221 7.77 14.57 -8.07
C GLN A 221 7.33 14.79 -9.52
N SER A 222 7.31 13.72 -10.33
CA SER A 222 6.88 13.78 -11.72
C SER A 222 5.35 13.85 -11.84
N TYR A 223 4.85 14.56 -12.86
CA TYR A 223 3.42 14.62 -13.12
C TYR A 223 2.80 13.24 -13.38
N SER A 224 3.54 12.36 -14.08
CA SER A 224 3.15 10.97 -14.28
C SER A 224 2.97 10.23 -12.94
N GLY A 225 3.94 10.34 -12.03
CA GLY A 225 3.85 9.68 -10.72
C GLY A 225 2.74 10.24 -9.84
N MET A 226 2.47 11.56 -9.89
CA MET A 226 1.34 12.16 -9.18
C MET A 226 -0.01 11.58 -9.65
N VAL A 227 -0.21 11.46 -10.96
CA VAL A 227 -1.44 10.85 -11.53
C VAL A 227 -1.54 9.36 -11.15
N THR A 228 -0.44 8.61 -11.20
CA THR A 228 -0.40 7.20 -10.78
C THR A 228 -0.80 7.04 -9.32
N ILE A 229 -0.30 7.87 -8.40
CA ILE A 229 -0.69 7.83 -6.98
C ILE A 229 -2.16 8.16 -6.80
N ALA A 230 -2.65 9.22 -7.44
CA ALA A 230 -4.05 9.63 -7.33
C ALA A 230 -4.99 8.48 -7.74
N ALA A 231 -4.66 7.77 -8.82
CA ALA A 231 -5.41 6.61 -9.28
C ALA A 231 -5.30 5.42 -8.33
N LEU A 232 -4.13 5.16 -7.76
CA LEU A 232 -3.94 4.10 -6.76
C LEU A 232 -4.81 4.38 -5.53
N VAL A 233 -4.80 5.61 -5.01
CA VAL A 233 -5.66 6.03 -3.88
C VAL A 233 -7.14 5.86 -4.23
N TYR A 234 -7.56 6.26 -5.43
CA TYR A 234 -8.92 6.02 -5.92
C TYR A 234 -9.29 4.52 -5.90
N CYS A 235 -8.42 3.64 -6.44
CA CYS A 235 -8.67 2.20 -6.45
C CYS A 235 -8.78 1.62 -5.03
N LEU A 236 -7.94 2.06 -4.09
CA LEU A 236 -8.00 1.62 -2.70
C LEU A 236 -9.33 1.99 -2.04
N ILE A 237 -9.78 3.25 -2.20
CA ILE A 237 -11.06 3.72 -1.66
C ILE A 237 -12.23 2.98 -2.30
N MET A 238 -12.18 2.78 -3.62
CA MET A 238 -13.20 2.05 -4.37
C MET A 238 -13.32 0.60 -3.89
N MET A 239 -12.21 -0.12 -3.70
CA MET A 239 -12.21 -1.49 -3.17
C MET A 239 -12.76 -1.57 -1.74
N ASP A 240 -12.35 -0.66 -0.86
CA ASP A 240 -12.84 -0.64 0.52
C ASP A 240 -14.37 -0.44 0.58
N ASN A 241 -14.89 0.50 -0.21
CA ASN A 241 -16.33 0.75 -0.30
C ASN A 241 -17.12 -0.45 -0.84
N LEU A 242 -16.57 -1.19 -1.82
CA LEU A 242 -17.21 -2.38 -2.37
C LEU A 242 -17.13 -3.58 -1.41
N ASN A 243 -15.99 -3.77 -0.74
CA ASN A 243 -15.83 -4.81 0.28
C ASN A 243 -16.79 -4.65 1.45
N LYS A 244 -17.06 -3.40 1.89
CA LYS A 244 -18.07 -3.12 2.92
C LYS A 244 -19.47 -3.61 2.53
N ARG A 245 -19.81 -3.59 1.24
CA ARG A 245 -21.10 -4.12 0.75
C ARG A 245 -21.16 -5.65 0.85
N ILE A 246 -20.07 -6.33 0.50
CA ILE A 246 -19.97 -7.79 0.65
C ILE A 246 -20.10 -8.18 2.12
N GLN A 247 -19.35 -7.52 3.00
CA GLN A 247 -19.38 -7.78 4.44
C GLN A 247 -20.77 -7.56 5.04
N LYS A 248 -21.48 -6.51 4.60
CA LYS A 248 -22.85 -6.25 5.03
C LYS A 248 -23.80 -7.39 4.61
N ALA A 249 -23.74 -7.81 3.34
CA ALA A 249 -24.56 -8.91 2.84
C ALA A 249 -24.25 -10.24 3.57
N GLN A 250 -22.97 -10.52 3.84
CA GLN A 250 -22.55 -11.70 4.60
C GLN A 250 -23.07 -11.64 6.05
N ALA A 251 -23.00 -10.48 6.70
CA ALA A 251 -23.50 -10.30 8.07
C ALA A 251 -25.02 -10.50 8.15
N GLU A 252 -25.79 -9.90 7.23
CA GLU A 252 -27.25 -10.06 7.16
C GLU A 252 -27.65 -11.51 6.87
N ARG A 253 -26.95 -12.20 5.95
CA ARG A 253 -27.21 -13.62 5.68
C ARG A 253 -26.86 -14.50 6.88
N LEU A 254 -25.74 -14.22 7.54
CA LEU A 254 -25.31 -14.96 8.71
C LEU A 254 -26.29 -14.79 9.88
N GLU A 255 -26.87 -13.61 10.06
CA GLU A 255 -27.93 -13.37 11.05
C GLU A 255 -29.15 -14.26 10.78
N LYS A 256 -29.63 -14.32 9.54
CA LYS A 256 -30.73 -15.23 9.13
C LYS A 256 -30.40 -16.70 9.41
N LEU A 257 -29.18 -17.13 9.09
CA LEU A 257 -28.72 -18.50 9.37
C LEU A 257 -28.62 -18.76 10.88
N ARG A 258 -28.20 -17.77 11.67
CA ARG A 258 -28.12 -17.88 13.13
C ARG A 258 -29.49 -18.02 13.78
N ASP A 259 -30.46 -17.24 13.32
CA ASP A 259 -31.85 -17.33 13.78
C ASP A 259 -32.47 -18.68 13.42
N ALA A 260 -32.21 -19.17 12.20
CA ALA A 260 -32.67 -20.49 11.76
C ALA A 260 -32.03 -21.63 12.55
N ILE A 261 -30.73 -21.58 12.83
CA ILE A 261 -30.01 -22.62 13.59
C ILE A 261 -30.40 -22.60 15.09
N GLY A 262 -30.81 -21.43 15.62
CA GLY A 262 -30.99 -21.22 17.05
C GLY A 262 -29.66 -21.20 17.78
N PHE A 263 -28.79 -20.25 17.43
CA PHE A 263 -27.39 -20.16 17.86
C PHE A 263 -27.13 -20.09 19.39
N GLU A 264 -28.16 -20.08 20.25
CA GLU A 264 -27.96 -20.29 21.70
C GLU A 264 -27.29 -21.64 22.01
N THR A 265 -27.40 -22.66 21.14
CA THR A 265 -26.66 -23.93 21.30
C THR A 265 -25.20 -23.91 20.82
N LEU A 266 -24.76 -22.87 20.10
CA LEU A 266 -23.39 -22.80 19.55
C LEU A 266 -22.40 -22.00 20.41
N THR A 267 -22.88 -21.28 21.41
CA THR A 267 -22.05 -20.40 22.27
C THR A 267 -22.37 -20.48 23.76
N SER A 268 -23.48 -21.10 24.18
CA SER A 268 -23.77 -21.26 25.61
C SER A 268 -23.30 -22.61 26.13
N SER A 269 -22.28 -22.58 26.98
CA SER A 269 -22.08 -23.61 28.00
C SER A 269 -23.25 -23.54 29.00
N LYS A 270 -24.41 -24.10 28.67
CA LYS A 270 -25.44 -24.33 29.68
C LYS A 270 -25.06 -25.61 30.44
N GLU A 271 -24.76 -25.44 31.72
CA GLU A 271 -24.69 -26.53 32.69
C GLU A 271 -26.06 -27.23 32.74
N PHE A 272 -26.28 -28.24 31.91
CA PHE A 272 -27.37 -29.19 32.10
C PHE A 272 -26.83 -30.60 31.83
N SER A 273 -26.95 -31.46 32.83
CA SER A 273 -26.25 -32.75 32.93
C SER A 273 -27.01 -33.91 32.25
N THR A 274 -27.44 -33.72 31.01
CA THR A 274 -28.04 -34.79 30.21
C THR A 274 -27.30 -34.86 28.89
N GLU A 275 -26.67 -35.99 28.59
CA GLU A 275 -26.06 -36.28 27.27
C GLU A 275 -27.04 -35.89 26.17
N PHE A 276 -26.77 -34.74 25.54
CA PHE A 276 -27.57 -34.20 24.48
C PHE A 276 -26.71 -34.16 23.21
N SER A 277 -27.24 -34.67 22.11
CA SER A 277 -26.61 -34.54 20.80
C SER A 277 -27.54 -33.81 19.83
N GLU A 278 -27.01 -32.76 19.21
CA GLU A 278 -27.72 -31.98 18.18
C GLU A 278 -27.07 -32.24 16.83
N ARG A 279 -27.88 -32.59 15.82
CA ARG A 279 -27.43 -32.72 14.42
C ARG A 279 -28.19 -31.77 13.53
N ILE A 280 -27.45 -30.95 12.80
CA ILE A 280 -28.01 -30.04 11.79
C ILE A 280 -27.69 -30.58 10.41
N TYR A 281 -28.72 -30.83 9.60
CA TYR A 281 -28.62 -31.28 8.23
C TYR A 281 -28.90 -30.11 7.29
N TYR A 282 -27.93 -29.75 6.44
CA TYR A 282 -28.08 -28.65 5.50
C TYR A 282 -27.19 -28.82 4.26
N LYS A 283 -27.79 -28.67 3.06
CA LYS A 283 -27.15 -28.81 1.73
C LYS A 283 -26.15 -29.97 1.61
N GLY A 284 -26.56 -31.16 2.05
CA GLY A 284 -25.75 -32.38 1.94
C GLY A 284 -24.68 -32.55 3.02
N TYR A 285 -24.61 -31.66 4.01
CA TYR A 285 -23.72 -31.77 5.17
C TYR A 285 -24.50 -31.98 6.46
N ALA A 286 -23.95 -32.80 7.35
CA ALA A 286 -24.40 -32.97 8.72
C ALA A 286 -23.37 -32.37 9.68
N TYR A 287 -23.82 -31.51 10.58
CA TYR A 287 -23.01 -30.89 11.63
C TYR A 287 -23.45 -31.43 12.98
N LEU A 288 -22.53 -32.07 13.71
CA LEU A 288 -22.78 -32.64 15.03
C LEU A 288 -22.30 -31.68 16.13
N PHE A 289 -23.16 -31.47 17.13
CA PHE A 289 -22.86 -30.68 18.33
C PHE A 289 -23.16 -31.50 19.59
N ASN A 290 -22.37 -31.24 20.64
CA ASN A 290 -22.57 -31.77 21.99
C ASN A 290 -22.47 -30.63 23.01
N ASP A 291 -22.48 -30.96 24.31
CA ASP A 291 -22.40 -29.99 25.41
C ASP A 291 -21.15 -29.08 25.37
N ASN A 292 -20.08 -29.52 24.69
CA ASN A 292 -18.83 -28.77 24.53
C ASN A 292 -18.76 -27.99 23.20
N GLY A 293 -19.83 -28.01 22.39
CA GLY A 293 -19.94 -27.31 21.12
C GLY A 293 -19.80 -28.23 19.90
N PHE A 294 -19.26 -27.68 18.81
CA PHE A 294 -19.10 -28.39 17.54
C PHE A 294 -18.13 -29.57 17.64
N VAL A 295 -18.59 -30.74 17.18
CA VAL A 295 -17.84 -32.00 17.20
C VAL A 295 -17.25 -32.29 15.83
N GLU A 296 -18.10 -32.41 14.81
CA GLU A 296 -17.68 -32.82 13.47
C GLU A 296 -18.66 -32.39 12.36
N LYS A 297 -18.13 -32.28 11.14
CA LYS A 297 -18.87 -32.09 9.90
C LYS A 297 -18.68 -33.32 9.04
N GLN A 298 -19.77 -33.90 8.54
CA GLN A 298 -19.77 -35.06 7.66
C GLN A 298 -20.58 -34.78 6.39
N GLU A 299 -20.11 -35.28 5.25
CA GLU A 299 -20.88 -35.26 4.00
C GLU A 299 -21.87 -36.44 3.99
N ILE A 300 -23.11 -36.19 3.59
CA ILE A 300 -24.20 -37.16 3.68
C ILE A 300 -24.27 -37.95 2.37
N GLU A 301 -23.64 -39.13 2.34
CA GLU A 301 -23.67 -40.00 1.16
C GLU A 301 -25.01 -40.72 0.98
N GLN A 302 -25.60 -41.26 2.06
CA GLN A 302 -26.90 -41.96 2.08
C GLN A 302 -27.57 -41.84 3.46
N GLY A 303 -28.90 -41.62 3.53
CA GLY A 303 -29.64 -41.55 4.80
C GLY A 303 -31.00 -40.85 4.73
N GLU A 304 -31.70 -40.76 5.88
CA GLU A 304 -33.05 -40.19 6.05
C GLU A 304 -33.18 -38.74 5.53
N PHE A 305 -32.10 -37.96 5.62
CA PHE A 305 -32.04 -36.55 5.20
C PHE A 305 -31.08 -36.29 4.03
N SER A 306 -30.70 -37.32 3.26
CA SER A 306 -29.72 -37.17 2.16
C SER A 306 -30.27 -36.44 0.92
N LYS A 307 -31.56 -36.08 0.91
CA LYS A 307 -32.25 -35.40 -0.19
C LYS A 307 -33.08 -34.19 0.29
N THR A 308 -32.65 -33.55 1.36
CA THR A 308 -33.27 -32.30 1.82
C THR A 308 -33.20 -31.21 0.74
N PRO A 309 -34.28 -30.44 0.52
CA PRO A 309 -34.24 -29.25 -0.33
C PRO A 309 -33.12 -28.28 0.08
N GLU A 310 -32.57 -27.51 -0.88
CA GLU A 310 -31.45 -26.59 -0.62
C GLU A 310 -31.80 -25.44 0.34
N ASP A 311 -33.08 -25.10 0.45
CA ASP A 311 -33.64 -24.08 1.32
C ASP A 311 -34.12 -24.64 2.67
N THR A 312 -34.12 -25.95 2.87
CA THR A 312 -34.55 -26.58 4.12
C THR A 312 -33.36 -27.00 4.96
N MET A 313 -33.33 -26.54 6.20
CA MET A 313 -32.45 -27.03 7.25
C MET A 313 -33.24 -27.91 8.20
N ILE A 314 -32.69 -29.06 8.57
CA ILE A 314 -33.32 -29.97 9.54
C ILE A 314 -32.46 -30.03 10.79
N LYS A 315 -33.07 -29.70 11.93
CA LYS A 315 -32.47 -29.78 13.25
C LYS A 315 -33.00 -31.02 13.97
N VAL A 316 -32.11 -31.93 14.33
CA VAL A 316 -32.43 -33.15 15.08
C VAL A 316 -31.80 -33.06 16.46
N VAL A 317 -32.63 -33.20 17.48
CA VAL A 317 -32.29 -33.08 18.90
C VAL A 317 -32.51 -34.47 19.52
N GLU A 318 -31.42 -35.13 19.89
CA GLU A 318 -31.44 -36.46 20.52
C GLU A 318 -31.02 -36.35 21.99
N THR A 319 -31.91 -36.81 22.87
CA THR A 319 -31.68 -36.99 24.31
C THR A 319 -31.87 -38.46 24.65
N ASN A 320 -31.42 -38.89 25.84
CA ASN A 320 -31.62 -40.25 26.33
C ASN A 320 -33.09 -40.71 26.37
N GLU A 321 -34.05 -39.79 26.33
CA GLU A 321 -35.48 -40.07 26.46
C GLU A 321 -36.30 -39.79 25.18
N SER A 322 -35.79 -38.98 24.25
CA SER A 322 -36.55 -38.56 23.07
C SER A 322 -35.68 -38.07 21.91
N ARG A 323 -36.18 -38.28 20.68
CA ARG A 323 -35.66 -37.71 19.44
C ARG A 323 -36.72 -36.79 18.84
N THR A 324 -36.38 -35.52 18.67
CA THR A 324 -37.25 -34.54 18.00
C THR A 324 -36.54 -34.00 16.75
N SER A 325 -37.31 -33.73 15.71
CA SER A 325 -36.83 -33.13 14.46
C SER A 325 -37.68 -31.93 14.10
N GLU A 326 -37.03 -30.82 13.77
CA GLU A 326 -37.65 -29.58 13.33
C GLU A 326 -37.15 -29.22 11.93
N GLU A 327 -38.08 -28.92 11.03
CA GLU A 327 -37.78 -28.43 9.68
C GLU A 327 -37.84 -26.90 9.66
N ILE A 328 -36.79 -26.28 9.14
CA ILE A 328 -36.60 -24.83 9.15
C ILE A 328 -36.33 -24.37 7.72
N ILE A 329 -37.23 -23.54 7.19
CA ILE A 329 -37.13 -23.02 5.82
C ILE A 329 -36.33 -21.73 5.84
N ILE A 330 -35.16 -21.73 5.19
CA ILE A 330 -34.28 -20.57 5.06
C ILE A 330 -34.69 -19.77 3.83
N GLN A 331 -35.29 -18.60 4.06
CA GLN A 331 -35.68 -17.71 2.98
C GLN A 331 -34.45 -17.24 2.20
N SER A 332 -34.38 -17.59 0.92
CA SER A 332 -33.49 -16.95 -0.05
C SER A 332 -34.15 -15.68 -0.55
N ASP A 333 -33.46 -14.54 -0.53
CA ASP A 333 -34.00 -13.34 -1.16
C ASP A 333 -33.78 -13.43 -2.68
N GLU A 334 -34.78 -13.05 -3.46
CA GLU A 334 -34.57 -12.84 -4.88
C GLU A 334 -33.62 -11.65 -5.09
N VAL A 335 -32.64 -11.81 -5.96
CA VAL A 335 -31.75 -10.71 -6.34
C VAL A 335 -32.60 -9.63 -7.02
N GLN A 336 -32.91 -8.55 -6.32
CA GLN A 336 -33.49 -7.37 -6.96
C GLN A 336 -32.51 -6.89 -8.04
N LYS A 337 -32.99 -6.89 -9.28
CA LYS A 337 -32.22 -6.59 -10.49
C LYS A 337 -31.63 -5.18 -10.52
#